data_AF-R6F8L5-F1
#
_entry.id   AF-R6F8L5-F1
#
_cell.length_a   1.000
_cell.length_b   1.000
_cell.length_c   1.000
_cell.angle_alpha   90.00
_cell.angle_beta   90.00
_cell.angle_gamma   90.00
#
_symmetry.space_group_name_H-M   'P 1'
#
loop_
_entity.id
_entity.type
_entity.pdbx_description
1 polymer ?
#
loop_
_entity_poly.entity_id
_entity_poly.type
_entity_poly.pdbx_seq_one_letter_code
_entity_poly.pdbx_strand_id
1 'polypeptide(L)'
;MLTRVMCTFVFTLFCFYYLYCYQADLLTVTQHILSKGQTHYNHFVGAVLITILAMLMQIGVVRIFRKQRLAWALTFVPSALCLMMLTNICVSPVDGGIMFGAWRFVAPLLIAVFFLVVWGVNSSGLLDSLPRLWTQPIRELWANLLILVALMLVICSAGNNDKCLHARIHAEQCLVDADYDGALEVLRRYDVGDRNISMLAAYALSKKGELAEHLFYYPVTDVDGLLPNGNDVKLELYPEYKLYKFLGGRYKQTMNARRYINFQRRTNHVNKPMADYVLCAHLFDRNLDAFVADLKKYYVLNDSVALPRHYREALTLYMHTHTTPAIIYKDNVATTDYEDYQAMERKFANERERKNALRRMYGNTYWYYYDYKK
;
A
#
# COMPACT_ATOMS: atom_id res chain seq x y z
N MET A 1 -3.42 21.77 37.60
CA MET A 1 -2.64 22.36 36.48
C MET A 1 -1.85 21.29 35.75
N LEU A 2 -1.05 20.48 36.47
CA LEU A 2 -0.28 19.37 35.92
C LEU A 2 -1.09 18.44 34.98
N THR A 3 -2.22 17.90 35.44
CA THR A 3 -3.10 17.03 34.64
C THR A 3 -3.53 17.67 33.31
N ARG A 4 -3.82 18.97 33.33
CA ARG A 4 -4.28 19.69 32.15
C ARG A 4 -3.16 19.79 31.11
N VAL A 5 -1.98 20.23 31.56
CA VAL A 5 -0.79 20.40 30.71
C VAL A 5 -0.36 19.05 30.12
N MET A 6 -0.28 18.01 30.94
CA MET A 6 0.19 16.69 30.52
C MET A 6 -0.76 16.02 29.53
N CYS A 7 -2.07 16.01 29.80
CA CYS A 7 -3.03 15.41 28.88
C CYS A 7 -3.10 16.17 27.56
N THR A 8 -3.06 17.51 27.58
CA THR A 8 -3.00 18.30 26.35
C THR A 8 -1.73 17.98 25.56
N PHE A 9 -0.56 17.98 26.21
CA PHE A 9 0.71 17.66 25.57
C PHE A 9 0.69 16.26 24.91
N VAL A 10 0.26 15.23 25.65
CA VAL A 10 0.20 13.85 25.15
C VAL A 10 -0.77 13.75 23.97
N PHE A 11 -1.96 14.35 24.06
CA PHE A 11 -2.93 14.30 22.98
C PHE A 11 -2.47 15.05 21.73
N THR A 12 -1.86 16.23 21.90
CA THR A 12 -1.29 17.01 20.78
C THR A 12 -0.20 16.20 20.07
N LEU A 13 0.71 15.61 20.83
CA LEU A 13 1.77 14.77 20.29
C LEU A 13 1.18 13.56 19.55
N PHE A 14 0.22 12.88 20.16
CA PHE A 14 -0.49 11.78 19.51
C PHE A 14 -1.13 12.19 18.19
N CYS A 15 -1.92 13.27 18.17
CA CYS A 15 -2.57 13.75 16.95
C CYS A 15 -1.56 14.00 15.84
N PHE A 16 -0.46 14.69 16.16
CA PHE A 16 0.58 14.99 15.19
C PHE A 16 1.21 13.72 14.61
N TYR A 17 1.69 12.79 15.45
CA TYR A 17 2.34 11.56 14.98
C TYR A 17 1.36 10.62 14.27
N TYR A 18 0.11 10.53 14.74
CA TYR A 18 -0.92 9.74 14.09
C TYR A 18 -1.20 10.26 12.66
N LEU A 19 -1.31 11.58 12.50
CA LEU A 19 -1.56 12.18 11.19
C LEU A 19 -0.33 12.16 10.29
N TYR A 20 0.86 12.46 10.83
CA TYR A 20 2.09 12.59 10.07
C TYR A 20 2.71 11.24 9.68
N CYS A 21 2.77 10.29 10.61
CA CYS A 21 3.45 9.01 10.37
C CYS A 21 2.50 7.89 9.93
N TYR A 22 1.23 7.92 10.36
CA TYR A 22 0.32 6.79 10.12
C TYR A 22 -0.74 7.06 9.05
N GLN A 23 -1.29 8.27 8.99
CA GLN A 23 -2.42 8.60 8.09
C GLN A 23 -2.07 9.60 6.98
N ALA A 24 -0.79 9.99 6.86
CA ALA A 24 -0.36 10.99 5.87
C ALA A 24 -0.64 10.56 4.43
N ASP A 25 -0.41 9.27 4.12
CA ASP A 25 -0.65 8.71 2.80
C ASP A 25 -2.13 8.77 2.42
N LEU A 26 -3.01 8.34 3.33
CA LEU A 26 -4.45 8.41 3.14
C LEU A 26 -4.93 9.86 2.93
N LEU A 27 -4.42 10.81 3.72
CA LEU A 27 -4.78 12.23 3.59
C LEU A 27 -4.29 12.84 2.28
N THR A 28 -3.13 12.40 1.79
CA THR A 28 -2.60 12.81 0.49
C THR A 28 -3.54 12.44 -0.63
N VAL A 29 -3.98 11.19 -0.68
CA VAL A 29 -4.92 10.72 -1.71
C VAL A 29 -6.30 11.34 -1.52
N THR A 30 -6.75 11.51 -0.29
CA THR A 30 -8.02 12.19 -0.02
C THR A 30 -8.02 13.61 -0.58
N GLN A 31 -6.97 14.40 -0.35
CA GLN A 31 -6.85 15.73 -0.90
C GLN A 31 -6.71 15.71 -2.44
N HIS A 32 -5.93 14.77 -2.98
CA HIS A 32 -5.77 14.62 -4.42
C HIS A 32 -7.11 14.37 -5.12
N ILE A 33 -7.89 13.41 -4.61
CA ILE A 33 -9.22 13.07 -5.16
C ILE A 33 -10.19 14.25 -5.02
N LEU A 34 -10.27 14.88 -3.84
CA LEU A 34 -11.18 16.03 -3.62
C LEU A 34 -10.83 17.24 -4.49
N SER A 35 -9.54 17.46 -4.76
CA SER A 35 -9.06 18.56 -5.60
C SER A 35 -9.01 18.22 -7.09
N LYS A 36 -9.37 16.98 -7.49
CA LYS A 36 -9.18 16.45 -8.86
C LYS A 36 -7.74 16.64 -9.35
N GLY A 37 -6.78 16.45 -8.45
CA GLY A 37 -5.35 16.57 -8.70
C GLY A 37 -4.80 17.99 -8.81
N GLN A 38 -5.57 19.01 -8.43
CA GLN A 38 -5.11 20.40 -8.48
C GLN A 38 -4.20 20.79 -7.31
N THR A 39 -4.30 20.10 -6.17
CA THR A 39 -3.52 20.44 -4.98
C THR A 39 -2.67 19.26 -4.50
N HIS A 40 -1.54 19.60 -3.89
CA HIS A 40 -0.63 18.64 -3.28
C HIS A 40 -0.75 18.74 -1.76
N TYR A 41 -0.89 17.59 -1.09
CA TYR A 41 -0.88 17.55 0.37
C TYR A 41 0.58 17.51 0.86
N ASN A 42 0.93 18.44 1.73
CA ASN A 42 2.20 18.36 2.44
C ASN A 42 1.97 17.68 3.78
N HIS A 43 2.65 16.55 4.01
CA HIS A 43 2.46 15.72 5.21
C HIS A 43 2.63 16.53 6.51
N PHE A 44 3.69 17.34 6.60
CA PHE A 44 3.98 18.12 7.80
C PHE A 44 2.96 19.23 8.03
N VAL A 45 2.71 20.06 7.01
CA VAL A 45 1.77 21.20 7.12
C VAL A 45 0.36 20.70 7.42
N GLY A 46 -0.08 19.63 6.74
CA GLY A 46 -1.38 19.03 6.96
C GLY A 46 -1.54 18.47 8.37
N ALA A 47 -0.54 17.73 8.87
CA ALA A 47 -0.56 17.20 10.23
C ALA A 47 -0.60 18.32 11.29
N VAL A 48 0.19 19.39 11.12
CA VAL A 48 0.18 20.56 12.02
C VAL A 48 -1.18 21.25 12.00
N LEU A 49 -1.73 21.55 10.82
CA LEU A 49 -3.02 22.26 10.69
C LEU A 49 -4.17 21.47 11.31
N ILE A 50 -4.28 20.18 11.01
CA ILE A 50 -5.35 19.33 11.57
C ILE A 50 -5.16 19.18 13.10
N THR A 51 -3.93 19.07 13.59
CA THR A 51 -3.65 19.02 15.03
C THR A 51 -4.07 20.33 15.72
N ILE A 52 -3.77 21.49 15.13
CA ILE A 52 -4.21 22.80 15.64
C ILE A 52 -5.74 22.88 15.69
N LEU A 53 -6.43 22.46 14.62
CA LEU A 53 -7.90 22.43 14.59
C LEU A 53 -8.48 21.51 15.68
N ALA A 54 -7.88 20.34 15.90
CA ALA A 54 -8.27 19.44 16.97
C ALA A 54 -8.11 20.08 18.37
N MET A 55 -7.04 20.85 18.60
CA MET A 55 -6.83 21.59 19.85
C MET A 55 -7.79 22.78 20.00
N LEU A 56 -8.07 23.52 18.93
CA LEU A 56 -9.06 24.61 18.95
C LEU A 56 -10.46 24.09 19.31
N MET A 57 -10.83 22.93 18.78
CA MET A 57 -12.08 22.27 19.15
C MET A 57 -12.12 21.91 20.64
N GLN A 58 -11.02 21.37 21.19
CA GLN A 58 -10.92 21.09 22.62
C GLN A 58 -11.04 22.37 23.47
N ILE A 59 -10.40 23.47 23.06
CA ILE A 59 -10.54 24.77 23.73
C ILE A 59 -12.01 25.22 23.72
N GLY A 60 -12.73 25.01 22.62
CA GLY A 60 -14.17 25.23 22.53
C GLY A 60 -14.97 24.44 23.57
N VAL A 61 -14.70 23.14 23.69
CA VAL A 61 -15.33 22.25 24.68
C VAL A 61 -15.05 22.72 26.11
N VAL A 62 -13.81 23.10 26.41
CA VAL A 62 -13.43 23.64 27.73
C VAL A 62 -14.19 24.94 28.04
N ARG A 63 -14.38 25.82 27.06
CA ARG A 63 -15.13 27.07 27.25
C ARG A 63 -16.60 26.81 27.54
N ILE A 64 -17.23 25.89 26.80
CA ILE A 64 -18.63 25.50 27.00
C ILE A 64 -18.82 24.91 28.41
N PHE A 65 -17.90 24.05 28.84
CA PHE A 65 -18.00 23.33 30.11
C PHE A 65 -17.15 23.92 31.25
N ARG A 66 -16.77 25.20 31.16
CA ARG A 66 -15.88 25.85 32.14
C ARG A 66 -16.36 25.74 33.59
N LYS A 67 -17.68 25.70 33.79
CA LYS A 67 -18.33 25.63 35.11
C LYS A 67 -18.54 24.20 35.62
N GLN A 68 -18.23 23.19 34.82
CA GLN A 68 -18.54 21.80 35.11
C GLN A 68 -17.32 21.02 35.62
N ARG A 69 -17.55 20.01 36.46
CA ARG A 69 -16.52 19.13 37.03
C ARG A 69 -16.16 17.97 36.09
N LEU A 70 -15.79 18.26 34.84
CA LEU A 70 -15.42 17.21 33.88
C LEU A 70 -13.96 16.78 34.04
N ALA A 71 -13.67 15.47 33.92
CA ALA A 71 -12.29 15.00 33.77
C ALA A 71 -11.66 15.65 32.52
N TRP A 72 -10.44 16.16 32.64
CA TRP A 72 -9.80 16.92 31.57
C TRP A 72 -9.67 16.10 30.27
N ALA A 73 -9.40 14.80 30.37
CA ALA A 73 -9.30 13.90 29.22
C ALA A 73 -10.59 13.83 28.37
N LEU A 74 -11.77 13.99 28.99
CA LEU A 74 -13.05 13.96 28.27
C LEU A 74 -13.25 15.19 27.38
N THR A 75 -12.52 16.27 27.61
CA THR A 75 -12.58 17.48 26.76
C THR A 75 -12.07 17.21 25.33
N PHE A 76 -11.27 16.15 25.13
CA PHE A 76 -10.77 15.73 23.82
C PHE A 76 -11.73 14.84 23.03
N VAL A 77 -12.82 14.36 23.63
CA VAL A 77 -13.74 13.41 22.97
C VAL A 77 -14.27 13.93 21.63
N PRO A 78 -14.75 15.19 21.52
CA PRO A 78 -15.21 15.70 20.22
C PRO A 78 -14.09 15.77 19.18
N SER A 79 -12.89 16.24 19.57
CA SER A 79 -11.72 16.29 18.69
C SER A 79 -11.32 14.89 18.21
N ALA A 80 -11.34 13.90 19.10
CA ALA A 80 -11.06 12.50 18.79
C ALA A 80 -12.07 11.92 17.79
N LEU A 81 -13.37 12.18 17.97
CA LEU A 81 -14.43 11.73 17.06
C LEU A 81 -14.32 12.34 15.66
N CYS A 82 -13.97 13.63 15.57
CA CYS A 82 -13.68 14.27 14.29
C CYS A 82 -12.44 13.66 13.61
N LEU A 83 -11.38 13.38 14.38
CA LEU A 83 -10.17 12.74 13.86
C LEU A 83 -10.44 11.33 13.33
N MET A 84 -11.25 10.54 14.05
CA MET A 84 -11.74 9.23 13.60
C MET A 84 -12.54 9.34 12.30
N MET A 85 -13.49 10.28 12.23
CA MET A 85 -14.29 10.47 11.03
C MET A 85 -13.43 10.86 9.82
N LEU A 86 -12.40 11.70 10.02
CA LEU A 86 -11.49 12.15 8.97
C LEU A 86 -10.61 11.02 8.43
N THR A 87 -10.19 10.10 9.30
CA THR A 87 -9.24 9.03 8.96
C THR A 87 -9.91 7.69 8.65
N ASN A 88 -11.21 7.58 8.90
CA ASN A 88 -12.03 6.45 8.49
C ASN A 88 -12.62 6.66 7.09
N ILE A 89 -11.72 6.84 6.13
CA ILE A 89 -12.03 7.02 4.72
C ILE A 89 -11.41 5.86 3.92
N CYS A 90 -12.12 5.36 2.92
CA CYS A 90 -11.63 4.38 1.96
C CYS A 90 -11.77 4.94 0.54
N VAL A 91 -11.02 4.37 -0.41
CA VAL A 91 -11.19 4.69 -1.84
C VAL A 91 -12.15 3.69 -2.46
N SER A 92 -13.14 4.18 -3.22
CA SER A 92 -14.13 3.36 -3.90
C SER A 92 -13.45 2.49 -4.96
N PRO A 93 -13.69 1.18 -4.99
CA PRO A 93 -13.14 0.31 -6.03
C PRO A 93 -13.76 0.58 -7.40
N VAL A 94 -14.96 1.16 -7.48
CA VAL A 94 -15.70 1.36 -8.74
C VAL A 94 -15.32 2.68 -9.41
N ASP A 95 -15.38 3.79 -8.66
CA ASP A 95 -15.29 5.13 -9.26
C ASP A 95 -13.98 5.86 -8.89
N GLY A 96 -13.13 5.28 -8.03
CA GLY A 96 -11.96 5.97 -7.45
C GLY A 96 -12.32 7.15 -6.54
N GLY A 97 -13.61 7.36 -6.26
CA GLY A 97 -14.09 8.39 -5.34
C GLY A 97 -13.86 8.02 -3.87
N ILE A 98 -14.03 9.00 -2.99
CA ILE A 98 -13.93 8.81 -1.54
C ILE A 98 -15.20 8.15 -1.00
N MET A 99 -15.03 7.03 -0.30
CA MET A 99 -16.07 6.38 0.50
C MET A 99 -15.86 6.67 1.97
N PHE A 100 -16.84 7.35 2.55
CA PHE A 100 -16.90 7.54 4.00
C PHE A 100 -17.52 6.32 4.66
N GLY A 101 -16.84 5.75 5.66
CA GLY A 101 -17.43 4.67 6.46
C GLY A 101 -18.56 5.16 7.39
N ALA A 102 -19.08 4.26 8.23
CA ALA A 102 -20.20 4.53 9.12
C ALA A 102 -19.96 5.71 10.08
N TRP A 103 -18.70 6.04 10.38
CA TRP A 103 -18.30 7.15 11.24
C TRP A 103 -18.78 8.52 10.77
N ARG A 104 -19.16 8.71 9.50
CA ARG A 104 -19.79 9.96 9.05
C ARG A 104 -21.12 10.27 9.75
N PHE A 105 -21.83 9.23 10.21
CA PHE A 105 -23.09 9.36 10.94
C PHE A 105 -22.90 9.09 12.43
N VAL A 106 -22.05 8.12 12.78
CA VAL A 106 -21.79 7.74 14.17
C VAL A 106 -21.06 8.86 14.92
N ALA A 107 -20.06 9.53 14.31
CA ALA A 107 -19.32 10.59 15.01
C ALA A 107 -20.21 11.79 15.38
N PRO A 108 -21.02 12.39 14.47
CA PRO A 108 -21.93 13.47 14.84
C PRO A 108 -22.94 13.06 15.93
N LEU A 109 -23.48 11.84 15.84
CA LEU A 109 -24.39 11.30 16.85
C LEU A 109 -23.70 11.19 18.21
N LEU A 110 -22.51 10.61 18.29
CA LEU A 110 -21.75 10.46 19.53
C LEU A 110 -21.31 11.81 20.11
N ILE A 111 -20.98 12.80 19.26
CA ILE A 111 -20.72 14.16 19.70
C ILE A 111 -21.98 14.75 20.34
N ALA A 112 -23.15 14.62 19.72
CA ALA A 112 -24.40 15.11 20.28
C ALA A 112 -24.75 14.42 21.61
N VAL A 113 -24.61 13.09 21.68
CA VAL A 113 -24.80 12.31 22.91
C VAL A 113 -23.83 12.75 23.99
N PHE A 114 -22.56 12.98 23.67
CA PHE A 114 -21.56 13.49 24.62
C PHE A 114 -22.01 14.82 25.24
N PHE A 115 -22.42 15.80 24.42
CA PHE A 115 -22.93 17.07 24.93
C PHE A 115 -24.19 16.92 25.79
N LEU A 116 -25.14 16.05 25.39
CA LEU A 116 -26.36 15.77 26.14
C LEU A 116 -26.08 15.11 27.50
N VAL A 117 -25.20 14.11 27.54
CA VAL A 117 -24.81 13.42 28.78
C VAL A 117 -24.12 14.38 29.73
N VAL A 118 -23.16 15.15 29.23
CA VAL A 118 -22.42 16.12 30.06
C VAL A 118 -23.36 17.21 30.58
N TRP A 119 -24.30 17.69 29.75
CA TRP A 119 -25.33 18.62 30.17
C TRP A 119 -26.28 18.03 31.23
N GLY A 120 -26.80 16.81 31.02
CA GLY A 120 -27.74 16.14 31.92
C GLY A 120 -27.13 15.76 33.28
N VAL A 121 -25.88 15.31 33.29
CA VAL A 121 -25.13 15.03 34.54
C VAL A 121 -24.89 16.32 35.32
N ASN A 122 -24.66 17.43 34.61
CA ASN A 122 -24.50 18.73 35.25
C ASN A 122 -25.83 19.31 35.76
N SER A 123 -26.94 19.18 35.03
CA SER A 123 -28.25 19.71 35.45
C SER A 123 -28.85 18.95 36.64
N SER A 124 -28.50 17.66 36.79
CA SER A 124 -28.96 16.82 37.90
C SER A 124 -28.17 17.00 39.19
N GLY A 125 -27.06 17.76 39.19
CA GLY A 125 -26.19 17.92 40.36
C GLY A 125 -25.50 16.62 40.83
N LEU A 126 -25.61 15.54 40.04
CA LEU A 126 -25.15 14.19 40.37
C LEU A 126 -23.62 14.14 40.58
N LEU A 127 -22.90 15.03 39.91
CA LEU A 127 -21.45 15.14 40.04
C LEU A 127 -21.00 15.97 41.26
N ASP A 128 -21.90 16.77 41.84
CA ASP A 128 -21.65 17.50 43.08
C ASP A 128 -21.94 16.66 44.32
N SER A 129 -22.81 15.64 44.21
CA SER A 129 -23.12 14.68 45.28
C SER A 129 -22.08 13.55 45.42
N LEU A 130 -21.24 13.32 44.41
CA LEU A 130 -20.14 12.37 44.51
C LEU A 130 -19.01 12.94 45.40
N PRO A 131 -18.48 12.16 46.37
CA PRO A 131 -17.32 12.57 47.13
C PRO A 131 -16.16 12.88 46.18
N ARG A 132 -15.29 13.85 46.54
CA ARG A 132 -14.06 14.13 45.78
C ARG A 132 -13.20 12.86 45.71
N LEU A 133 -13.42 12.03 44.70
CA LEU A 133 -12.60 10.85 44.39
C LEU A 133 -11.15 11.23 44.04
N TRP A 134 -10.92 12.51 43.74
CA TRP A 134 -9.69 13.10 43.23
C TRP A 134 -9.03 14.03 44.26
N THR A 135 -8.80 13.56 45.49
CA THR A 135 -8.03 14.33 46.48
C THR A 135 -6.52 14.30 46.19
N GLN A 136 -6.05 13.23 45.52
CA GLN A 136 -4.64 13.04 45.18
C GLN A 136 -4.36 13.44 43.72
N PRO A 137 -3.52 14.47 43.47
CA PRO A 137 -3.28 14.99 42.13
C PRO A 137 -2.63 13.98 41.18
N ILE A 138 -1.81 13.07 41.72
CA ILE A 138 -1.18 11.98 40.97
C ILE A 138 -2.22 10.95 40.51
N ARG A 139 -3.16 10.56 41.38
CA ARG A 139 -4.23 9.62 41.01
C ARG A 139 -5.14 10.22 39.93
N GLU A 140 -5.42 11.51 40.01
CA GLU A 140 -6.16 12.25 38.98
C GLU A 140 -5.44 12.27 37.63
N LEU A 141 -4.13 12.55 37.65
CA LEU A 141 -3.30 12.50 36.46
C LEU A 141 -3.36 11.12 35.80
N TRP A 142 -3.10 10.04 36.55
CA TRP A 142 -3.08 8.68 36.01
C TRP A 142 -4.41 8.25 35.41
N ALA A 143 -5.53 8.57 36.04
CA ALA A 143 -6.82 8.22 35.49
C ALA A 143 -7.17 9.01 34.22
N ASN A 144 -6.82 10.31 34.16
CA ASN A 144 -7.00 11.08 32.93
C ASN A 144 -6.11 10.56 31.81
N LEU A 145 -4.86 10.18 32.11
CA LEU A 145 -3.98 9.54 31.13
C LEU A 145 -4.53 8.18 30.67
N LEU A 146 -5.11 7.38 31.56
CA LEU A 146 -5.74 6.12 31.19
C LEU A 146 -6.92 6.32 30.23
N ILE A 147 -7.80 7.29 30.52
CA ILE A 147 -8.90 7.67 29.62
C ILE A 147 -8.35 8.13 28.27
N LEU A 148 -7.27 8.93 28.29
CA LEU A 148 -6.65 9.41 27.06
C LEU A 148 -6.05 8.27 26.24
N VAL A 149 -5.38 7.31 26.88
CA VAL A 149 -4.86 6.11 26.22
C VAL A 149 -6.00 5.30 25.60
N ALA A 150 -7.10 5.10 26.33
CA ALA A 150 -8.27 4.43 25.78
C ALA A 150 -8.82 5.17 24.54
N LEU A 151 -8.91 6.50 24.57
CA LEU A 151 -9.32 7.31 23.41
C LEU A 151 -8.35 7.14 22.23
N MET A 152 -7.03 7.19 22.47
CA MET A 152 -6.00 7.01 21.44
C MET A 152 -6.09 5.62 20.79
N LEU A 153 -6.30 4.57 21.58
CA LEU A 153 -6.51 3.21 21.07
C LEU A 153 -7.77 3.11 20.22
N VAL A 154 -8.87 3.74 20.64
CA VAL A 154 -10.11 3.79 19.86
C VAL A 154 -9.86 4.50 18.53
N ILE A 155 -9.15 5.62 18.51
CA ILE A 155 -8.79 6.34 17.27
C ILE A 155 -7.99 5.42 16.33
N CYS A 156 -6.96 4.75 16.82
CA CYS A 156 -6.16 3.83 16.01
C CYS A 156 -6.99 2.66 15.47
N SER A 157 -7.93 2.12 16.24
CA SER A 157 -8.79 1.01 15.81
C SER A 157 -9.84 1.43 14.77
N ALA A 158 -10.36 2.66 14.88
CA ALA A 158 -11.42 3.18 14.03
C ALA A 158 -10.94 3.81 12.73
N GLY A 159 -9.68 4.26 12.67
CA GLY A 159 -9.07 4.79 11.45
C GLY A 159 -8.84 3.71 10.38
N ASN A 160 -8.48 4.14 9.17
CA ASN A 160 -8.16 3.20 8.10
C ASN A 160 -6.86 2.44 8.40
N ASN A 161 -6.99 1.12 8.54
CA ASN A 161 -5.91 0.18 8.85
C ASN A 161 -5.59 -0.76 7.66
N ASP A 162 -6.01 -0.42 6.45
CA ASP A 162 -5.75 -1.21 5.24
C ASP A 162 -4.28 -1.06 4.81
N LYS A 163 -3.47 -2.04 5.20
CA LYS A 163 -2.04 -2.08 4.88
C LYS A 163 -1.77 -2.10 3.38
N CYS A 164 -2.65 -2.72 2.58
CA CYS A 164 -2.48 -2.80 1.14
C CYS A 164 -2.64 -1.40 0.53
N LEU A 165 -3.70 -0.69 0.94
CA LEU A 165 -3.96 0.67 0.49
C LEU A 165 -2.81 1.61 0.86
N HIS A 166 -2.36 1.61 2.12
CA HIS A 166 -1.23 2.44 2.56
C HIS A 166 0.03 2.15 1.76
N ALA A 167 0.39 0.88 1.57
CA ALA A 167 1.57 0.50 0.79
C ALA A 167 1.50 0.94 -0.68
N ARG A 168 0.32 0.80 -1.31
CA ARG A 168 0.11 1.25 -2.70
C ARG A 168 0.24 2.76 -2.83
N ILE A 169 -0.40 3.52 -1.94
CA ILE A 169 -0.37 4.99 -1.98
C ILE A 169 1.05 5.49 -1.76
N HIS A 170 1.76 4.93 -0.79
CA HIS A 170 3.15 5.30 -0.52
C HIS A 170 4.04 5.02 -1.74
N ALA A 171 3.91 3.85 -2.36
CA ALA A 171 4.64 3.53 -3.58
C ALA A 171 4.29 4.49 -4.73
N GLU A 172 3.01 4.89 -4.89
CA GLU A 172 2.63 5.88 -5.89
C GLU A 172 3.21 7.28 -5.60
N GLN A 173 3.31 7.70 -4.34
CA GLN A 173 4.00 8.94 -3.96
C GLN A 173 5.48 8.88 -4.34
N CYS A 174 6.17 7.80 -3.97
CA CYS A 174 7.55 7.56 -4.37
C CYS A 174 7.72 7.60 -5.91
N LEU A 175 6.77 7.05 -6.67
CA LEU A 175 6.76 7.16 -8.14
C LEU A 175 6.59 8.62 -8.63
N VAL A 176 5.76 9.42 -7.97
CA VAL A 176 5.60 10.86 -8.28
C VAL A 176 6.90 11.61 -8.03
N ASP A 177 7.57 11.30 -6.93
CA ASP A 177 8.84 11.90 -6.51
C ASP A 177 10.06 11.31 -7.25
N ALA A 178 9.83 10.36 -8.15
CA ALA A 178 10.85 9.60 -8.88
C ALA A 178 11.83 8.80 -7.99
N ASP A 179 11.44 8.52 -6.75
CA ASP A 179 12.13 7.61 -5.84
C ASP A 179 11.68 6.16 -6.10
N TYR A 180 12.27 5.52 -7.10
CA TYR A 180 11.91 4.15 -7.47
C TYR A 180 12.34 3.12 -6.43
N ASP A 181 13.44 3.36 -5.73
CA ASP A 181 13.95 2.44 -4.71
C ASP A 181 13.06 2.46 -3.45
N GLY A 182 12.62 3.64 -3.02
CA GLY A 182 11.64 3.77 -1.93
C GLY A 182 10.31 3.08 -2.25
N ALA A 183 9.81 3.21 -3.48
CA ALA A 183 8.60 2.50 -3.92
C ALA A 183 8.77 0.97 -3.81
N LEU A 184 9.89 0.46 -4.31
CA LEU A 184 10.20 -0.97 -4.30
C LEU A 184 10.41 -1.51 -2.87
N GLU A 185 11.05 -0.76 -1.99
CA GLU A 185 11.25 -1.16 -0.60
C GLU A 185 9.92 -1.39 0.13
N VAL A 186 8.96 -0.47 -0.03
CA VAL A 186 7.64 -0.60 0.59
C VAL A 186 6.86 -1.78 0.01
N LEU A 187 6.87 -1.96 -1.31
CA LEU A 187 6.17 -3.07 -1.96
C LEU A 187 6.75 -4.43 -1.57
N ARG A 188 8.07 -4.51 -1.34
CA ARG A 188 8.75 -5.74 -0.92
C ARG A 188 8.34 -6.20 0.50
N ARG A 189 8.01 -5.26 1.39
CA ARG A 189 7.58 -5.58 2.77
C ARG A 189 6.18 -6.20 2.81
N TYR A 190 5.41 -6.07 1.74
CA TYR A 190 4.08 -6.68 1.62
C TYR A 190 4.20 -8.07 0.98
N ASP A 191 3.94 -9.15 1.73
CA ASP A 191 4.11 -10.54 1.23
C ASP A 191 2.85 -11.08 0.51
N VAL A 192 1.74 -10.35 0.52
CA VAL A 192 0.48 -10.83 -0.06
C VAL A 192 0.39 -10.43 -1.54
N GLY A 193 0.06 -11.42 -2.38
CA GLY A 193 -0.12 -11.21 -3.81
C GLY A 193 -1.30 -10.31 -4.11
N ASP A 194 -1.02 -9.17 -4.74
CA ASP A 194 -2.02 -8.18 -5.13
C ASP A 194 -1.68 -7.62 -6.52
N ARG A 195 -2.70 -7.47 -7.38
CA ARG A 195 -2.50 -7.01 -8.77
C ARG A 195 -1.99 -5.59 -8.86
N ASN A 196 -2.37 -4.69 -7.95
CA ASN A 196 -1.89 -3.32 -7.97
C ASN A 196 -0.43 -3.24 -7.49
N ILE A 197 -0.06 -4.07 -6.51
CA ILE A 197 1.33 -4.18 -6.06
C ILE A 197 2.21 -4.75 -7.18
N SER A 198 1.72 -5.77 -7.88
CA SER A 198 2.38 -6.34 -9.07
C SER A 198 2.64 -5.26 -10.13
N MET A 199 1.64 -4.43 -10.41
CA MET A 199 1.72 -3.35 -11.40
C MET A 199 2.76 -2.29 -10.97
N LEU A 200 2.68 -1.83 -9.72
CA LEU A 200 3.58 -0.81 -9.19
C LEU A 200 5.03 -1.32 -9.16
N ALA A 201 5.25 -2.56 -8.75
CA ALA A 201 6.58 -3.18 -8.74
C ALA A 201 7.12 -3.34 -10.15
N ALA A 202 6.31 -3.85 -11.09
CA ALA A 202 6.72 -3.98 -12.49
C ALA A 202 7.09 -2.62 -13.11
N TYR A 203 6.28 -1.58 -12.84
CA TYR A 203 6.54 -0.25 -13.37
C TYR A 203 7.79 0.39 -12.76
N ALA A 204 7.96 0.33 -11.43
CA ALA A 204 9.14 0.86 -10.75
C ALA A 204 10.43 0.13 -11.19
N LEU A 205 10.40 -1.20 -11.30
CA LEU A 205 11.53 -1.97 -11.83
C LEU A 205 11.83 -1.63 -13.30
N SER A 206 10.80 -1.44 -14.12
CA SER A 206 10.99 -1.06 -15.53
C SER A 206 11.61 0.32 -15.67
N LYS A 207 11.26 1.27 -14.77
CA LYS A 207 11.93 2.58 -14.70
C LYS A 207 13.42 2.48 -14.37
N LYS A 208 13.81 1.50 -13.56
CA LYS A 208 15.20 1.19 -13.26
C LYS A 208 15.91 0.35 -14.33
N GLY A 209 15.17 -0.24 -15.28
CA GLY A 209 15.73 -1.22 -16.23
C GLY A 209 16.02 -2.59 -15.61
N GLU A 210 15.41 -2.88 -14.46
CA GLU A 210 15.65 -4.09 -13.66
C GLU A 210 14.43 -5.04 -13.66
N LEU A 211 13.43 -4.78 -14.51
CA LEU A 211 12.18 -5.57 -14.57
C LEU A 211 12.47 -7.06 -14.74
N ALA A 212 13.26 -7.41 -15.73
CA ALA A 212 13.59 -8.79 -16.04
C ALA A 212 14.56 -9.46 -15.02
N GLU A 213 15.17 -8.67 -14.13
CA GLU A 213 16.12 -9.17 -13.11
C GLU A 213 15.43 -9.50 -11.78
N HIS A 214 14.44 -8.69 -11.39
CA HIS A 214 13.90 -8.72 -10.03
C HIS A 214 12.37 -8.88 -9.95
N LEU A 215 11.65 -9.05 -11.06
CA LEU A 215 10.19 -9.16 -11.05
C LEU A 215 9.66 -10.20 -10.04
N PHE A 216 10.27 -11.39 -9.98
CA PHE A 216 9.80 -12.46 -9.09
C PHE A 216 10.27 -12.34 -7.63
N TYR A 217 10.98 -11.26 -7.29
CA TYR A 217 11.31 -10.92 -5.90
C TYR A 217 10.11 -10.28 -5.17
N TYR A 218 9.11 -9.86 -5.93
CA TYR A 218 7.89 -9.22 -5.44
C TYR A 218 6.71 -10.20 -5.48
N PRO A 219 5.66 -9.98 -4.68
CA PRO A 219 4.48 -10.85 -4.65
C PRO A 219 3.61 -10.69 -5.90
N VAL A 220 4.13 -11.09 -7.06
CA VAL A 220 3.45 -10.95 -8.35
C VAL A 220 2.30 -11.94 -8.52
N THR A 221 1.25 -11.54 -9.23
CA THR A 221 0.05 -12.37 -9.48
C THR A 221 0.02 -12.95 -10.90
N ASP A 222 -0.34 -12.11 -11.87
CA ASP A 222 -0.75 -12.49 -13.22
C ASP A 222 -0.50 -11.35 -14.22
N VAL A 223 -0.66 -11.63 -15.51
CA VAL A 223 -0.46 -10.64 -16.59
C VAL A 223 -1.35 -9.43 -16.42
N ASP A 224 -2.60 -9.60 -15.98
CA ASP A 224 -3.54 -8.50 -15.80
C ASP A 224 -3.13 -7.56 -14.65
N GLY A 225 -2.28 -8.02 -13.73
CA GLY A 225 -1.61 -7.20 -12.73
C GLY A 225 -0.38 -6.46 -13.23
N LEU A 226 -0.03 -6.47 -14.52
CA LEU A 226 1.10 -5.69 -15.03
C LEU A 226 0.76 -4.23 -15.35
N LEU A 227 -0.49 -3.96 -15.72
CA LEU A 227 -0.92 -2.64 -16.20
C LEU A 227 -2.29 -2.29 -15.61
N PRO A 228 -2.58 -0.99 -15.44
CA PRO A 228 -3.92 -0.53 -15.11
C PRO A 228 -4.94 -1.04 -16.13
N ASN A 229 -6.12 -1.43 -15.66
CA ASN A 229 -7.21 -1.90 -16.52
C ASN A 229 -8.49 -1.05 -16.38
N GLY A 230 -8.49 -0.07 -15.47
CA GLY A 230 -9.62 0.81 -15.19
C GLY A 230 -10.70 0.19 -14.31
N ASN A 231 -10.50 -1.04 -13.84
CA ASN A 231 -11.40 -1.76 -12.95
C ASN A 231 -10.68 -2.03 -11.61
N ASP A 232 -10.13 -3.23 -11.42
CA ASP A 232 -9.47 -3.69 -10.20
C ASP A 232 -8.00 -3.24 -10.09
N VAL A 233 -7.37 -2.87 -11.21
CA VAL A 233 -5.98 -2.38 -11.24
C VAL A 233 -5.98 -0.92 -11.68
N LYS A 234 -5.60 -0.03 -10.77
CA LYS A 234 -5.65 1.42 -10.97
C LYS A 234 -4.61 2.16 -10.14
N LEU A 235 -4.34 3.39 -10.55
CA LEU A 235 -3.46 4.34 -9.87
C LEU A 235 -4.32 5.46 -9.28
N GLU A 236 -4.18 5.72 -7.99
CA GLU A 236 -5.00 6.72 -7.28
C GLU A 236 -4.36 8.11 -7.26
N LEU A 237 -3.02 8.16 -7.35
CA LEU A 237 -2.23 9.40 -7.27
C LEU A 237 -1.35 9.58 -8.51
N TYR A 238 -0.70 8.50 -8.97
CA TYR A 238 0.23 8.58 -10.09
C TYR A 238 -0.54 8.71 -11.41
N PRO A 239 -0.22 9.71 -12.26
CA PRO A 239 -0.97 9.89 -13.51
C PRO A 239 -0.76 8.74 -14.49
N GLU A 240 -1.82 7.96 -14.74
CA GLU A 240 -1.82 6.77 -15.60
C GLU A 240 -1.24 7.02 -17.00
N TYR A 241 -1.46 8.22 -17.57
CA TYR A 241 -0.91 8.56 -18.89
C TYR A 241 0.63 8.57 -18.92
N LYS A 242 1.31 8.85 -17.80
CA LYS A 242 2.78 8.83 -17.72
C LYS A 242 3.30 7.40 -17.87
N LEU A 243 2.60 6.44 -17.28
CA LEU A 243 2.90 5.01 -17.42
C LEU A 243 2.75 4.58 -18.88
N TYR A 244 1.61 4.84 -19.52
CA TYR A 244 1.42 4.44 -20.92
C TYR A 244 2.34 5.18 -21.90
N LYS A 245 2.63 6.46 -21.66
CA LYS A 245 3.61 7.20 -22.48
C LYS A 245 5.00 6.56 -22.40
N PHE A 246 5.41 6.10 -21.21
CA PHE A 246 6.66 5.39 -21.04
C PHE A 246 6.69 4.05 -21.79
N LEU A 247 5.56 3.36 -21.87
CA LEU A 247 5.42 2.08 -22.59
C LEU A 247 5.16 2.22 -24.09
N GLY A 248 5.14 3.42 -24.66
CA GLY A 248 5.02 3.60 -26.12
C GLY A 248 3.71 4.21 -26.62
N GLY A 249 2.74 4.49 -25.74
CA GLY A 249 1.57 5.31 -26.10
C GLY A 249 0.29 4.95 -25.36
N ARG A 250 -0.61 5.94 -25.23
CA ARG A 250 -1.94 5.76 -24.64
C ARG A 250 -2.99 5.62 -25.74
N TYR A 251 -3.88 4.64 -25.59
CA TYR A 251 -5.05 4.48 -26.47
C TYR A 251 -6.32 5.04 -25.82
N LYS A 252 -7.30 5.42 -26.65
CA LYS A 252 -8.56 6.00 -26.17
C LYS A 252 -9.45 4.97 -25.45
N GLN A 253 -9.41 3.72 -25.88
CA GLN A 253 -10.14 2.62 -25.25
C GLN A 253 -9.32 2.05 -24.11
N THR A 254 -9.94 1.87 -22.94
CA THR A 254 -9.35 1.11 -21.84
C THR A 254 -9.25 -0.35 -22.25
N MET A 255 -8.11 -0.97 -21.95
CA MET A 255 -7.82 -2.36 -22.28
C MET A 255 -7.17 -3.00 -21.06
N ASN A 256 -7.42 -4.29 -20.85
CA ASN A 256 -6.61 -5.03 -19.89
C ASN A 256 -5.16 -5.17 -20.39
N ALA A 257 -4.25 -5.49 -19.47
CA ALA A 257 -2.82 -5.54 -19.74
C ALA A 257 -2.50 -6.42 -20.95
N ARG A 258 -3.07 -7.64 -21.00
CA ARG A 258 -2.86 -8.58 -22.11
C ARG A 258 -3.25 -8.01 -23.47
N ARG A 259 -4.43 -7.38 -23.58
CA ARG A 259 -4.91 -6.82 -24.84
C ARG A 259 -4.05 -5.63 -25.27
N TYR A 260 -3.65 -4.78 -24.33
CA TYR A 260 -2.74 -3.67 -24.59
C TYR A 260 -1.38 -4.16 -25.11
N ILE A 261 -0.76 -5.12 -24.41
CA ILE A 261 0.54 -5.70 -24.78
C ILE A 261 0.48 -6.35 -26.18
N ASN A 262 -0.55 -7.16 -26.43
CA ASN A 262 -0.73 -7.80 -27.73
C ASN A 262 -1.00 -6.78 -28.85
N PHE A 263 -1.70 -5.69 -28.57
CA PHE A 263 -1.96 -4.64 -29.55
C PHE A 263 -0.68 -3.91 -29.95
N GLN A 264 0.14 -3.54 -28.96
CA GLN A 264 1.46 -2.94 -29.22
C GLN A 264 2.37 -3.88 -30.02
N ARG A 265 2.42 -5.17 -29.65
CA ARG A 265 3.20 -6.18 -30.37
C ARG A 265 2.75 -6.32 -31.83
N ARG A 266 1.45 -6.37 -32.10
CA ARG A 266 0.89 -6.50 -33.47
C ARG A 266 1.13 -5.28 -34.34
N THR A 267 1.10 -4.09 -33.74
CA THR A 267 1.31 -2.83 -34.46
C THR A 267 2.78 -2.44 -34.58
N ASN A 268 3.70 -3.28 -34.09
CA ASN A 268 5.15 -3.05 -34.09
C ASN A 268 5.59 -1.74 -33.41
N HIS A 269 4.83 -1.29 -32.39
CA HIS A 269 5.12 -0.09 -31.60
C HIS A 269 5.80 -0.43 -30.27
N VAL A 270 6.64 -1.47 -30.24
CA VAL A 270 7.29 -1.96 -29.01
C VAL A 270 8.59 -1.19 -28.79
N ASN A 271 8.59 -0.30 -27.79
CA ASN A 271 9.82 0.36 -27.33
C ASN A 271 10.61 -0.54 -26.36
N LYS A 272 11.80 -0.10 -25.91
CA LYS A 272 12.66 -0.94 -25.04
C LYS A 272 11.94 -1.40 -23.75
N PRO A 273 11.32 -0.53 -22.93
CA PRO A 273 10.57 -0.99 -21.77
C PRO A 273 9.43 -1.94 -22.11
N MET A 274 8.71 -1.66 -23.20
CA MET A 274 7.60 -2.49 -23.63
C MET A 274 8.03 -3.91 -24.02
N ALA A 275 9.23 -4.06 -24.60
CA ALA A 275 9.78 -5.38 -24.92
C ALA A 275 9.87 -6.25 -23.65
N ASP A 276 10.33 -5.68 -22.54
CA ASP A 276 10.40 -6.41 -21.27
C ASP A 276 9.01 -6.75 -20.74
N TYR A 277 8.03 -5.86 -20.87
CA TYR A 277 6.63 -6.16 -20.53
C TYR A 277 6.04 -7.30 -21.38
N VAL A 278 6.34 -7.34 -22.68
CA VAL A 278 5.91 -8.44 -23.57
C VAL A 278 6.52 -9.76 -23.10
N LEU A 279 7.82 -9.78 -22.83
CA LEU A 279 8.53 -10.99 -22.39
C LEU A 279 8.05 -11.45 -21.02
N CYS A 280 7.93 -10.55 -20.04
CA CYS A 280 7.40 -10.85 -18.72
C CYS A 280 5.95 -11.35 -18.78
N ALA A 281 5.11 -10.82 -19.68
CA ALA A 281 3.75 -11.33 -19.87
C ALA A 281 3.74 -12.80 -20.31
N HIS A 282 4.65 -13.20 -21.22
CA HIS A 282 4.79 -14.62 -21.59
C HIS A 282 5.26 -15.49 -20.44
N LEU A 283 6.15 -14.98 -19.57
CA LEU A 283 6.59 -15.69 -18.36
C LEU A 283 5.43 -15.90 -17.38
N PHE A 284 4.60 -14.88 -17.15
CA PHE A 284 3.37 -15.03 -16.35
C PHE A 284 2.43 -16.09 -16.93
N ASP A 285 2.30 -16.14 -18.27
CA ASP A 285 1.51 -17.16 -18.96
C ASP A 285 2.14 -18.54 -19.01
N ARG A 286 3.40 -18.66 -18.55
CA ARG A 286 4.21 -19.87 -18.67
C ARG A 286 4.39 -20.33 -20.11
N ASN A 287 4.23 -19.42 -21.08
CA ASN A 287 4.34 -19.72 -22.50
C ASN A 287 5.78 -19.51 -22.95
N LEU A 288 6.61 -20.53 -22.72
CA LEU A 288 8.04 -20.47 -23.04
C LEU A 288 8.28 -20.38 -24.56
N ASP A 289 7.47 -21.02 -25.40
CA ASP A 289 7.61 -20.96 -26.85
C ASP A 289 7.43 -19.52 -27.37
N ALA A 290 6.38 -18.84 -26.92
CA ALA A 290 6.12 -17.46 -27.31
C ALA A 290 7.17 -16.50 -26.73
N PHE A 291 7.62 -16.75 -25.50
CA PHE A 291 8.73 -16.04 -24.89
C PHE A 291 10.00 -16.13 -25.75
N VAL A 292 10.43 -17.33 -26.12
CA VAL A 292 11.62 -17.58 -26.95
C VAL A 292 11.50 -16.94 -28.34
N ALA A 293 10.33 -17.03 -28.96
CA ALA A 293 10.07 -16.43 -30.27
C ALA A 293 10.16 -14.90 -30.26
N ASP A 294 9.69 -14.24 -29.21
CA ASP A 294 9.77 -12.79 -29.05
C ASP A 294 11.13 -12.34 -28.51
N LEU A 295 11.80 -13.14 -27.67
CA LEU A 295 13.12 -12.83 -27.13
C LEU A 295 14.15 -12.58 -28.24
N LYS A 296 14.16 -13.42 -29.29
CA LYS A 296 15.02 -13.26 -30.47
C LYS A 296 14.85 -11.92 -31.19
N LYS A 297 13.68 -11.31 -31.08
CA LYS A 297 13.36 -10.05 -31.78
C LYS A 297 13.86 -8.83 -31.03
N TYR A 298 13.87 -8.90 -29.70
CA TYR A 298 14.16 -7.75 -28.86
C TYR A 298 15.55 -7.78 -28.22
N TYR A 299 16.11 -8.98 -28.02
CA TYR A 299 17.42 -9.18 -27.41
C TYR A 299 18.40 -9.84 -28.37
N VAL A 300 19.63 -9.33 -28.38
CA VAL A 300 20.74 -9.95 -29.11
C VAL A 300 21.30 -11.07 -28.25
N LEU A 301 21.17 -12.29 -28.74
CA LEU A 301 21.64 -13.50 -28.06
C LEU A 301 23.10 -13.77 -28.44
N ASN A 302 24.02 -13.07 -27.79
CA ASN A 302 25.46 -13.26 -27.94
C ASN A 302 26.09 -13.59 -26.59
N ASP A 303 27.17 -14.39 -26.61
CA ASP A 303 27.91 -14.78 -25.40
C ASP A 303 28.48 -13.58 -24.60
N SER A 304 28.57 -12.40 -25.22
CA SER A 304 29.09 -11.17 -24.61
C SER A 304 28.05 -10.32 -23.88
N VAL A 305 26.75 -10.56 -24.08
CA VAL A 305 25.68 -9.77 -23.45
C VAL A 305 24.95 -10.67 -22.47
N ALA A 306 25.18 -10.42 -21.18
CA ALA A 306 24.47 -11.14 -20.12
C ALA A 306 22.97 -10.82 -20.19
N LEU A 307 22.16 -11.84 -20.43
CA LEU A 307 20.72 -11.72 -20.36
C LEU A 307 20.26 -11.51 -18.91
N PRO A 308 19.11 -10.84 -18.72
CA PRO A 308 18.51 -10.71 -17.40
C PRO A 308 18.28 -12.06 -16.72
N ARG A 309 18.45 -12.14 -15.39
CA ARG A 309 18.34 -13.38 -14.61
C ARG A 309 17.08 -14.18 -14.94
N HIS A 310 15.89 -13.59 -14.87
CA HIS A 310 14.66 -14.36 -15.09
C HIS A 310 14.51 -14.84 -16.54
N TYR A 311 15.15 -14.18 -17.50
CA TYR A 311 15.20 -14.64 -18.88
C TYR A 311 16.16 -15.83 -19.03
N ARG A 312 17.30 -15.81 -18.33
CA ARG A 312 18.23 -16.96 -18.25
C ARG A 312 17.59 -18.17 -17.56
N GLU A 313 16.87 -17.93 -16.46
CA GLU A 313 16.08 -18.96 -15.76
C GLU A 313 15.01 -19.57 -16.69
N ALA A 314 14.26 -18.74 -17.43
CA ALA A 314 13.25 -19.20 -18.37
C ALA A 314 13.84 -19.98 -19.56
N LEU A 315 14.98 -19.55 -20.10
CA LEU A 315 15.69 -20.27 -21.16
C LEU A 315 16.23 -21.61 -20.68
N THR A 316 16.76 -21.68 -19.46
CA THR A 316 17.22 -22.94 -18.84
C THR A 316 16.06 -23.92 -18.76
N LEU A 317 14.91 -23.48 -18.24
CA LEU A 317 13.70 -24.29 -18.17
C LEU A 317 13.20 -24.72 -19.56
N TYR A 318 13.27 -23.83 -20.56
CA TYR A 318 12.87 -24.13 -21.94
C TYR A 318 13.72 -25.25 -22.54
N MET A 319 15.05 -25.20 -22.38
CA MET A 319 15.96 -26.22 -22.90
C MET A 319 15.77 -27.59 -22.23
N HIS A 320 15.41 -27.63 -20.94
CA HIS A 320 15.14 -28.89 -20.24
C HIS A 320 13.77 -29.49 -20.58
N THR A 321 12.82 -28.67 -21.02
CA THR A 321 11.45 -29.12 -21.33
C THR A 321 11.25 -29.49 -22.80
N HIS A 322 12.11 -28.99 -23.71
CA HIS A 322 11.97 -29.20 -25.15
C HIS A 322 13.05 -30.15 -25.69
N THR A 323 12.62 -31.19 -26.41
CA THR A 323 13.52 -32.16 -27.06
C THR A 323 14.29 -31.57 -28.24
N THR A 324 13.74 -30.54 -28.90
CA THR A 324 14.36 -29.82 -30.01
C THR A 324 14.19 -28.31 -29.82
N PRO A 325 15.03 -27.67 -28.98
CA PRO A 325 14.84 -26.27 -28.63
C PRO A 325 15.16 -25.35 -29.80
N ALA A 326 14.34 -24.32 -30.01
CA ALA A 326 14.54 -23.33 -31.07
C ALA A 326 15.76 -22.40 -30.83
N ILE A 327 16.32 -22.41 -29.62
CA ILE A 327 17.52 -21.67 -29.20
C ILE A 327 18.33 -22.56 -28.27
N ILE A 328 19.64 -22.57 -28.46
CA ILE A 328 20.57 -23.14 -27.49
C ILE A 328 21.31 -21.96 -26.86
N TYR A 329 21.10 -21.75 -25.57
CA TYR A 329 21.76 -20.72 -24.79
C TYR A 329 22.58 -21.39 -23.69
N LYS A 330 23.89 -21.15 -23.63
CA LYS A 330 24.76 -21.81 -22.64
C LYS A 330 24.99 -20.87 -21.46
N ASP A 331 24.41 -21.21 -20.31
CA ASP A 331 24.70 -20.57 -19.04
C ASP A 331 24.94 -21.63 -17.98
N ASN A 332 26.21 -21.96 -17.76
CA ASN A 332 26.61 -23.00 -16.82
C ASN A 332 26.12 -22.71 -15.40
N VAL A 333 26.06 -21.44 -14.99
CA VAL A 333 25.63 -21.07 -13.64
C VAL A 333 24.14 -21.32 -13.48
N ALA A 334 23.32 -20.83 -14.41
CA ALA A 334 21.87 -21.04 -14.36
C ALA A 334 21.50 -22.53 -14.49
N THR A 335 22.24 -23.32 -15.28
CA THR A 335 22.03 -24.78 -15.38
C THR A 335 22.34 -25.47 -14.05
N THR A 336 23.48 -25.18 -13.41
CA THR A 336 23.82 -25.76 -12.11
C THR A 336 22.79 -25.37 -11.03
N ASP A 337 22.38 -24.10 -10.97
CA ASP A 337 21.36 -23.64 -10.02
C ASP A 337 20.01 -24.38 -10.24
N TYR A 338 19.66 -24.68 -11.49
CA TYR A 338 18.45 -25.43 -11.82
C TYR A 338 18.54 -26.92 -11.42
N GLU A 339 19.70 -27.54 -11.61
CA GLU A 339 19.95 -28.91 -11.16
C GLU A 339 19.85 -29.02 -9.63
N ASP A 340 20.38 -28.05 -8.89
CA ASP A 340 20.25 -27.97 -7.43
C ASP A 340 18.79 -27.76 -6.98
N TYR A 341 18.03 -26.94 -7.72
CA TYR A 341 16.59 -26.79 -7.52
C TYR A 341 15.85 -28.14 -7.68
N GLN A 342 16.10 -28.88 -8.77
CA GLN A 342 15.51 -30.19 -9.02
C GLN A 342 15.94 -31.23 -7.97
N ALA A 343 17.21 -31.22 -7.57
CA ALA A 343 17.72 -32.13 -6.55
C ALA A 343 17.06 -31.87 -5.19
N MET A 344 16.81 -30.61 -4.84
CA MET A 344 16.07 -30.25 -3.63
C MET A 344 14.60 -30.67 -3.71
N GLU A 345 13.96 -30.50 -4.87
CA GLU A 345 12.58 -30.93 -5.08
C GLU A 345 12.40 -32.43 -4.81
N ARG A 346 13.33 -33.27 -5.29
CA ARG A 346 13.31 -34.73 -5.12
C ARG A 346 13.51 -35.20 -3.67
N LYS A 347 14.05 -34.36 -2.78
CA LYS A 347 14.28 -34.71 -1.36
C LYS A 347 12.99 -34.79 -0.54
N PHE A 348 11.92 -34.14 -0.99
CA PHE A 348 10.67 -34.04 -0.23
C PHE A 348 9.54 -34.76 -0.96
N ALA A 349 9.00 -35.81 -0.34
CA ALA A 349 7.82 -36.51 -0.87
C ALA A 349 6.51 -35.73 -0.63
N ASN A 350 6.43 -34.97 0.46
CA ASN A 350 5.26 -34.17 0.81
C ASN A 350 5.26 -32.83 0.07
N GLU A 351 4.20 -32.56 -0.71
CA GLU A 351 4.06 -31.36 -1.52
C GLU A 351 4.13 -30.06 -0.70
N ARG A 352 3.57 -30.03 0.51
CA ARG A 352 3.58 -28.83 1.36
C ARG A 352 4.98 -28.51 1.89
N GLU A 353 5.71 -29.55 2.32
CA GLU A 353 7.08 -29.40 2.80
C GLU A 353 8.01 -29.00 1.65
N ARG A 354 7.84 -29.64 0.49
CA ARG A 354 8.56 -29.32 -0.74
C ARG A 354 8.37 -27.86 -1.14
N LYS A 355 7.11 -27.40 -1.21
CA LYS A 355 6.77 -26.00 -1.52
C LYS A 355 7.40 -25.03 -0.52
N ASN A 356 7.34 -25.31 0.78
CA ASN A 356 7.92 -24.45 1.81
C ASN A 356 9.46 -24.41 1.78
N ALA A 357 10.10 -25.55 1.54
CA ALA A 357 11.55 -25.65 1.41
C ALA A 357 12.05 -24.89 0.18
N LEU A 358 11.43 -25.14 -0.99
CA LEU A 358 11.76 -24.46 -2.23
C LEU A 358 11.45 -22.96 -2.17
N ARG A 359 10.37 -22.54 -1.52
CA ARG A 359 10.06 -21.11 -1.32
C ARG A 359 11.17 -20.37 -0.59
N ARG A 360 11.82 -21.00 0.40
CA ARG A 360 12.87 -20.36 1.21
C ARG A 360 14.16 -20.11 0.43
N MET A 361 14.53 -21.03 -0.46
CA MET A 361 15.80 -20.98 -1.18
C MET A 361 15.66 -20.39 -2.59
N TYR A 362 14.54 -20.67 -3.25
CA TYR A 362 14.30 -20.37 -4.66
C TYR A 362 12.98 -19.60 -4.89
N GLY A 363 12.35 -19.07 -3.84
CA GLY A 363 11.04 -18.41 -3.96
C GLY A 363 11.01 -17.19 -4.88
N ASN A 364 12.18 -16.61 -5.18
CA ASN A 364 12.38 -15.48 -6.06
C ASN A 364 12.80 -15.87 -7.49
N THR A 365 12.89 -17.15 -7.83
CA THR A 365 13.22 -17.61 -9.18
C THR A 365 11.97 -17.80 -10.01
N TYR A 366 12.13 -17.70 -11.33
CA TYR A 366 11.06 -18.01 -12.26
C TYR A 366 10.64 -19.50 -12.18
N TRP A 367 11.54 -20.42 -11.87
CA TRP A 367 11.23 -21.85 -11.75
C TRP A 367 10.19 -22.11 -10.65
N TYR A 368 10.38 -21.50 -9.47
CA TYR A 368 9.41 -21.64 -8.38
C TYR A 368 8.05 -21.03 -8.76
N TYR A 369 8.04 -19.90 -9.47
CA TYR A 369 6.81 -19.32 -10.01
C TYR A 369 6.11 -20.30 -10.98
N TYR A 370 6.86 -20.84 -11.94
CA TYR A 370 6.37 -21.77 -12.95
C TYR A 370 5.77 -23.05 -12.34
N ASP A 371 6.39 -23.61 -11.31
CA ASP A 371 5.91 -24.86 -10.70
C ASP A 371 4.75 -24.62 -9.72
N TYR A 372 4.79 -23.55 -8.90
CA TYR A 372 3.95 -23.43 -7.70
C TYR A 372 2.96 -22.25 -7.64
N LYS A 373 3.07 -21.24 -8.52
CA LYS A 373 2.17 -20.07 -8.54
C LYS A 373 1.17 -20.15 -9.70
N LYS A 374 -0.02 -20.68 -9.44
CA LYS A 374 -1.15 -20.68 -10.40
C LYS A 374 -1.99 -19.42 -10.27
#